data_AF-A0A953XIX3-F1
#
_entry.id   AF-A0A953XIX3-F1
#
_cell.length_a   1.000
_cell.length_b   1.000
_cell.length_c   1.000
_cell.angle_alpha   90.00
_cell.angle_beta   90.00
_cell.angle_gamma   90.00
#
_symmetry.space_group_name_H-M   'P 1'
#
loop_
_entity.id
_entity.type
_entity.pdbx_description
1 polymer ?
#
loop_
_entity_poly.entity_id
_entity_poly.type
_entity_poly.pdbx_seq_one_letter_code
_entity_poly.pdbx_strand_id
1 'polypeptide(L)'
;DCPTLRRETAASELFGHIRGAFTGATHDHIGLLERAGEGTLQVDGIADLDASIQAMLLRAFQVRSFLPVGAVSEHQFRARIIVTSDRPLGDLVADGRLREDLAQRLQGVPLHVPSLRERGDDALLFARETLKRQGSQLNRRLGFTAAAEKYVREHSWPGNIRELKAAVARAAVMANGSEVGAGDIESADVGVAAGAFHLPTDATDLNTSSRLILGALRQLGEAPPKALVSRLGLSRTTVSTSLSDLARRGYCECLGRGRATRYRAV
;
A
#
# COMPACT_ATOMS: atom_id res chain seq x y z
N ASP A 1 11.44 2.12 1.84
CA ASP A 1 10.32 2.93 1.36
C ASP A 1 10.60 4.37 1.77
N CYS A 2 11.00 5.21 0.82
CA CYS A 2 11.39 6.60 1.05
C CYS A 2 10.18 7.52 1.29
N PRO A 3 9.04 7.37 0.59
CA PRO A 3 7.81 8.12 0.89
C PRO A 3 7.35 8.11 2.36
N THR A 4 7.70 7.07 3.13
CA THR A 4 7.30 6.95 4.53
C THR A 4 8.28 7.63 5.49
N LEU A 5 9.47 8.04 5.01
CA LEU A 5 10.47 8.72 5.82
C LEU A 5 10.08 10.18 6.00
N ARG A 6 10.08 10.63 7.26
CA ARG A 6 9.95 12.05 7.56
C ARG A 6 11.23 12.77 7.17
N ARG A 7 11.10 13.98 6.63
CA ARG A 7 12.26 14.78 6.17
C ARG A 7 13.29 14.97 7.27
N GLU A 8 12.83 15.23 8.50
CA GLU A 8 13.67 15.53 9.65
C GLU A 8 14.46 14.30 10.12
N THR A 9 13.92 13.09 9.93
CA THR A 9 14.54 11.85 10.41
C THR A 9 15.20 11.04 9.28
N ALA A 10 14.98 11.38 8.02
CA ALA A 10 15.48 10.61 6.87
C ALA A 10 17.00 10.39 6.92
N ALA A 11 17.78 11.41 7.29
CA ALA A 11 19.24 11.27 7.42
C ALA A 11 19.61 10.29 8.54
N SER A 12 18.97 10.41 9.70
CA SER A 12 19.18 9.53 10.86
C SER A 12 18.78 8.08 10.56
N GLU A 13 17.69 7.86 9.82
CA GLU A 13 17.25 6.52 9.43
C GLU A 13 18.22 5.89 8.43
N LEU A 14 18.65 6.63 7.40
CA LEU A 14 19.51 6.10 6.34
C LEU A 14 20.96 5.89 6.80
N PHE A 15 21.52 6.89 7.48
CA PHE A 15 22.95 6.97 7.81
C PHE A 15 23.25 6.75 9.30
N GLY A 16 22.23 6.70 10.16
CA GLY A 16 22.43 6.61 11.60
C GLY A 16 22.76 7.96 12.23
N HIS A 17 22.86 7.97 13.55
CA HIS A 17 23.32 9.14 14.30
C HIS A 17 24.04 8.71 15.57
N ILE A 18 24.88 9.60 16.10
CA ILE A 18 25.45 9.46 17.44
C ILE A 18 24.59 10.22 18.46
N ARG A 19 24.68 9.80 19.72
CA ARG A 19 24.03 10.48 20.84
C ARG A 19 24.43 11.96 20.86
N GLY A 20 23.43 12.83 20.98
CA GLY A 20 23.62 14.28 21.03
C GLY A 20 23.74 14.97 19.67
N ALA A 21 23.57 14.25 18.55
CA ALA A 21 23.62 14.84 17.22
C ALA A 21 22.53 15.90 16.96
N PHE A 22 21.36 15.77 17.60
CA PHE A 22 20.25 16.72 17.54
C PHE A 22 19.37 16.59 18.79
N THR A 23 18.45 17.53 18.99
CA THR A 23 17.50 17.50 20.11
C THR A 23 16.63 16.22 20.04
N GLY A 24 16.79 15.33 21.00
CA GLY A 24 16.10 14.02 21.05
C GLY A 24 16.98 12.82 20.72
N ALA A 25 18.21 13.02 20.23
CA ALA A 25 19.20 11.97 20.02
C ALA A 25 19.78 11.47 21.36
N THR A 26 18.97 10.73 22.12
CA THR A 26 19.30 10.24 23.47
C THR A 26 20.25 9.04 23.47
N HIS A 27 20.35 8.33 22.35
CA HIS A 27 21.18 7.16 22.15
C HIS A 27 21.78 7.19 20.73
N ASP A 28 22.78 6.35 20.49
CA ASP A 28 23.26 6.10 19.14
C ASP A 28 22.21 5.30 18.35
N HIS A 29 22.12 5.54 17.04
CA HIS A 29 21.22 4.84 16.13
C HIS A 29 21.99 4.30 14.94
N ILE A 30 21.86 3.00 14.68
CA ILE A 30 22.46 2.34 13.52
C ILE A 30 21.57 2.58 12.30
N GLY A 31 22.11 3.27 11.29
CA GLY A 31 21.41 3.56 10.06
C GLY A 31 21.18 2.34 9.16
N LEU A 32 20.27 2.48 8.20
CA LEU A 32 19.95 1.43 7.23
C LEU A 32 21.16 0.98 6.39
N LEU A 33 22.07 1.89 6.04
CA LEU A 33 23.29 1.55 5.29
C LEU A 33 24.22 0.64 6.09
N GLU A 34 24.41 0.95 7.38
CA GLU A 34 25.22 0.13 8.28
C GLU A 34 24.55 -1.21 8.56
N ARG A 35 23.24 -1.17 8.87
CA ARG A 35 22.44 -2.36 9.17
C ARG A 35 22.40 -3.33 8.00
N ALA A 36 22.47 -2.83 6.77
CA ALA A 36 22.55 -3.67 5.58
C ALA A 36 23.89 -4.43 5.47
N GLY A 37 24.98 -3.91 6.06
CA GLY A 37 26.28 -4.59 6.12
C GLY A 37 26.81 -5.02 4.74
N GLU A 38 26.98 -6.34 4.57
CA GLU A 38 27.35 -6.98 3.29
C GLU A 38 26.14 -7.53 2.51
N GLY A 39 24.92 -7.27 2.97
CA GLY A 39 23.67 -7.74 2.38
C GLY A 39 23.18 -6.88 1.21
N THR A 40 21.89 -6.57 1.19
CA THR A 40 21.25 -5.77 0.15
C THR A 40 20.38 -4.68 0.77
N LEU A 41 20.53 -3.45 0.29
CA LEU A 41 19.67 -2.33 0.62
C LEU A 41 18.77 -2.01 -0.58
N GLN A 42 17.46 -2.12 -0.39
CA GLN A 42 16.47 -1.66 -1.35
C GLN A 42 15.99 -0.25 -1.00
N VAL A 43 16.09 0.67 -1.96
CA VAL A 43 15.64 2.05 -1.85
C VAL A 43 14.47 2.25 -2.80
N ASP A 44 13.28 2.38 -2.24
CA ASP A 44 12.04 2.54 -3.00
C ASP A 44 11.55 3.98 -2.95
N GLY A 45 11.34 4.62 -4.10
CA GLY A 45 10.93 6.02 -4.17
C GLY A 45 12.04 7.02 -3.88
N ILE A 46 13.26 6.78 -4.40
CA ILE A 46 14.44 7.64 -4.11
C ILE A 46 14.23 9.13 -4.44
N ALA A 47 13.35 9.44 -5.39
CA ALA A 47 13.02 10.81 -5.80
C ALA A 47 12.07 11.54 -4.82
N ASP A 48 11.56 10.85 -3.79
CA ASP A 48 10.80 11.47 -2.70
C ASP A 48 11.71 11.98 -1.57
N LEU A 49 13.00 11.68 -1.63
CA LEU A 49 14.00 12.20 -0.70
C LEU A 49 14.38 13.64 -1.08
N ASP A 50 14.60 14.47 -0.07
CA ASP A 50 15.07 15.84 -0.28
C ASP A 50 16.48 15.86 -0.91
N ALA A 51 16.80 16.95 -1.62
CA ALA A 51 18.05 17.09 -2.37
C ALA A 51 19.33 16.93 -1.52
N SER A 52 19.28 17.30 -0.24
CA SER A 52 20.38 17.11 0.72
C SER A 52 20.65 15.62 0.99
N ILE A 53 19.59 14.84 1.19
CA ILE A 53 19.67 13.40 1.41
C ILE A 53 20.14 12.70 0.12
N GLN A 54 19.66 13.14 -1.04
CA GLN A 54 20.13 12.66 -2.33
C GLN A 54 21.65 12.91 -2.51
N ALA A 55 22.17 14.06 -2.06
CA ALA A 55 23.61 14.34 -2.07
C ALA A 55 24.41 13.38 -1.18
N MET A 56 23.91 13.11 0.03
CA MET A 56 24.55 12.17 0.95
C MET A 56 24.54 10.75 0.39
N LEU A 57 23.43 10.31 -0.22
CA LEU A 57 23.33 9.01 -0.88
C LEU A 57 24.28 8.90 -2.07
N LEU A 58 24.41 9.94 -2.89
CA LEU A 58 25.38 9.98 -3.97
C LEU A 58 26.79 9.74 -3.44
N ARG A 59 27.21 10.47 -2.41
CA ARG A 59 28.53 10.30 -1.79
C ARG A 59 28.71 8.87 -1.26
N ALA A 60 27.70 8.35 -0.57
CA ALA A 60 27.73 7.00 -0.03
C ALA A 60 27.87 5.94 -1.12
N PHE A 61 27.08 6.03 -2.19
CA PHE A 61 27.14 5.08 -3.30
C PHE A 61 28.43 5.17 -4.10
N GLN A 62 29.05 6.35 -4.17
CA GLN A 62 30.33 6.55 -4.83
C GLN A 62 31.50 5.94 -4.06
N VAL A 63 31.63 6.28 -2.78
CA VAL A 63 32.83 5.96 -1.98
C VAL A 63 32.67 4.68 -1.16
N ARG A 64 31.44 4.16 -1.03
CA ARG A 64 31.10 3.03 -0.14
C ARG A 64 31.34 3.33 1.34
N SER A 65 31.27 4.61 1.70
CA SER A 65 31.34 5.12 3.07
C SER A 65 30.32 6.23 3.30
N PHE A 66 29.87 6.40 4.54
CA PHE A 66 28.96 7.47 4.94
C PHE A 66 29.35 7.98 6.32
N LEU A 67 28.90 9.20 6.65
CA LEU A 67 29.11 9.81 7.96
C LEU A 67 27.77 9.79 8.72
N PRO A 68 27.63 9.06 9.83
CA PRO A 68 26.45 9.17 10.68
C PRO A 68 26.23 10.62 11.14
N VAL A 69 24.97 11.01 11.36
CA VAL A 69 24.67 12.38 11.78
C VAL A 69 25.34 12.68 13.12
N GLY A 70 26.11 13.77 13.16
CA GLY A 70 26.89 14.20 14.32
C GLY A 70 28.22 13.47 14.51
N ALA A 71 28.52 12.42 13.74
CA ALA A 71 29.78 11.70 13.85
C ALA A 71 30.94 12.47 13.22
N VAL A 72 32.16 12.13 13.63
CA VAL A 72 33.42 12.66 13.08
C VAL A 72 34.19 11.65 12.23
N SER A 73 33.76 10.39 12.23
CA SER A 73 34.39 9.27 11.52
C SER A 73 33.43 8.63 10.52
N GLU A 74 33.90 8.40 9.30
CA GLU A 74 33.13 7.68 8.28
C GLU A 74 32.99 6.18 8.63
N HIS A 75 31.83 5.63 8.31
CA HIS A 75 31.50 4.21 8.41
C HIS A 75 31.45 3.64 6.98
N GLN A 76 31.95 2.41 6.80
CA GLN A 76 31.92 1.74 5.49
C GLN A 76 30.72 0.79 5.39
N PHE A 77 30.21 0.63 4.16
CA PHE A 77 29.21 -0.40 3.85
C PHE A 77 29.55 -1.13 2.56
N ARG A 78 29.14 -2.40 2.47
CA ARG A 78 29.39 -3.25 1.29
C ARG A 78 28.11 -3.73 0.61
N ALA A 79 26.95 -3.34 1.13
CA ALA A 79 25.66 -3.79 0.65
C ALA A 79 25.47 -3.54 -0.86
N ARG A 80 24.82 -4.50 -1.52
CA ARG A 80 24.26 -4.30 -2.87
C ARG A 80 23.11 -3.30 -2.78
N ILE A 81 23.08 -2.34 -3.69
CA ILE A 81 22.02 -1.33 -3.75
C ILE A 81 21.04 -1.71 -4.86
N ILE A 82 19.75 -1.76 -4.54
CA ILE A 82 18.66 -1.88 -5.49
C ILE A 82 17.80 -0.63 -5.34
N VAL A 83 17.55 0.09 -6.43
CA VAL A 83 16.71 1.28 -6.42
C VAL A 83 15.48 1.04 -7.29
N THR A 84 14.32 1.41 -6.78
CA THR A 84 13.06 1.36 -7.52
C THR A 84 12.48 2.76 -7.69
N SER A 85 11.85 2.97 -8.83
CA SER A 85 11.16 4.20 -9.18
C SER A 85 9.92 3.87 -10.00
N ASP A 86 8.88 4.68 -9.80
CA ASP A 86 7.60 4.64 -10.50
C ASP A 86 7.66 5.29 -11.90
N ARG A 87 8.68 6.12 -12.15
CA ARG A 87 8.91 6.82 -13.41
C ARG A 87 10.34 6.62 -13.91
N PRO A 88 10.59 6.77 -15.23
CA PRO A 88 11.95 6.82 -15.74
C PRO A 88 12.79 7.87 -15.01
N LEU A 89 14.04 7.54 -14.67
CA LEU A 89 14.92 8.47 -13.93
C LEU A 89 15.17 9.78 -14.70
N GLY A 90 15.18 9.73 -16.04
CA GLY A 90 15.33 10.92 -16.89
C GLY A 90 14.19 11.93 -16.70
N ASP A 91 12.95 11.45 -16.61
CA ASP A 91 11.77 12.29 -16.37
C ASP A 91 11.85 12.93 -14.98
N LEU A 92 12.31 12.17 -13.97
CA LEU A 92 12.50 12.69 -12.62
C LEU A 92 13.58 13.78 -12.54
N VAL A 93 14.63 13.67 -13.37
CA VAL A 93 15.65 14.72 -13.48
C VAL A 93 15.09 15.96 -14.16
N ALA A 94 14.34 15.79 -15.25
CA ALA A 94 13.69 16.91 -15.97
C ALA A 94 12.70 17.67 -15.07
N ASP A 95 11.97 16.96 -14.21
CA ASP A 95 11.06 17.52 -13.21
C ASP A 95 11.77 18.16 -11.99
N GLY A 96 13.11 18.08 -11.90
CA GLY A 96 13.89 18.57 -10.76
C GLY A 96 13.70 17.78 -9.47
N ARG A 97 13.07 16.60 -9.52
CA ARG A 97 12.83 15.73 -8.36
C ARG A 97 14.00 14.82 -8.03
N LEU A 98 14.85 14.53 -9.01
CA LEU A 98 16.05 13.72 -8.85
C LEU A 98 17.26 14.49 -9.36
N ARG A 99 18.36 14.49 -8.59
CA ARG A 99 19.61 15.08 -9.07
C ARG A 99 20.18 14.27 -10.23
N GLU A 100 20.68 14.97 -11.24
CA GLU A 100 21.27 14.34 -12.44
C GLU A 100 22.48 13.46 -12.11
N ASP A 101 23.37 13.93 -11.23
CA ASP A 101 24.56 13.19 -10.78
C ASP A 101 24.21 11.88 -10.07
N LEU A 102 23.18 11.90 -9.23
CA LEU A 102 22.62 10.70 -8.60
C LEU A 102 21.96 9.78 -9.63
N ALA A 103 21.14 10.31 -10.54
CA ALA A 103 20.51 9.52 -11.59
C ALA A 103 21.55 8.78 -12.43
N GLN A 104 22.62 9.46 -12.86
CA GLN A 104 23.72 8.85 -13.61
C GLN A 104 24.43 7.75 -12.80
N ARG A 105 24.64 7.95 -11.49
CA ARG A 105 25.24 6.91 -10.63
C ARG A 105 24.36 5.68 -10.47
N LEU A 106 23.04 5.85 -10.55
CA LEU A 106 22.06 4.76 -10.40
C LEU A 106 21.83 3.97 -11.70
N GLN A 107 22.22 4.49 -12.86
CA GLN A 107 22.10 3.84 -14.17
C GLN A 107 23.10 2.69 -14.37
N GLY A 108 23.22 1.80 -13.39
CA GLY A 108 23.98 0.54 -13.52
C GLY A 108 23.28 -0.42 -14.48
N VAL A 109 22.52 -1.38 -13.93
CA VAL A 109 21.72 -2.33 -14.73
C VAL A 109 20.25 -1.94 -14.61
N PRO A 110 19.68 -1.20 -15.58
CA PRO A 110 18.26 -0.86 -15.55
C PRO A 110 17.41 -2.12 -15.80
N LEU A 111 16.41 -2.33 -14.94
CA LEU A 111 15.40 -3.37 -15.10
C LEU A 111 14.04 -2.72 -15.25
N HIS A 112 13.48 -2.80 -16.46
CA HIS A 112 12.13 -2.32 -16.72
C HIS A 112 11.11 -3.40 -16.37
N VAL A 113 10.20 -3.10 -15.44
CA VAL A 113 9.10 -3.98 -15.08
C VAL A 113 7.86 -3.55 -15.89
N PRO A 114 7.40 -4.36 -16.85
CA PRO A 114 6.25 -3.99 -17.68
C PRO A 114 4.98 -3.91 -16.85
N SER A 115 4.07 -3.05 -17.28
CA SER A 115 2.75 -2.92 -16.70
C SER A 115 1.88 -4.15 -16.98
N LEU A 116 0.83 -4.38 -16.18
CA LEU A 116 0.04 -5.60 -16.32
C LEU A 116 -0.61 -5.75 -17.71
N ARG A 117 -1.06 -4.64 -18.31
CA ARG A 117 -1.62 -4.60 -19.68
C ARG A 117 -0.64 -5.06 -20.77
N GLU A 118 0.67 -4.95 -20.53
CA GLU A 118 1.72 -5.38 -21.47
C GLU A 118 2.05 -6.88 -21.32
N ARG A 119 1.43 -7.56 -20.35
CA ARG A 119 1.74 -8.95 -19.97
C ARG A 119 0.65 -9.96 -20.35
N GLY A 120 -0.35 -9.54 -21.14
CA GLY A 120 -1.39 -10.43 -21.67
C GLY A 120 -2.14 -11.21 -20.58
N ASP A 121 -2.11 -12.54 -20.66
CA ASP A 121 -2.84 -13.44 -19.77
C ASP A 121 -2.34 -13.47 -18.30
N ASP A 122 -1.23 -12.79 -17.97
CA ASP A 122 -0.75 -12.67 -16.60
C ASP A 122 -1.81 -12.05 -15.67
N ALA A 123 -2.64 -11.13 -16.17
CA ALA A 123 -3.74 -10.56 -15.39
C ALA A 123 -4.69 -11.65 -14.88
N LEU A 124 -5.02 -12.62 -15.72
CA LEU A 124 -5.90 -13.71 -15.34
C LEU A 124 -5.22 -14.68 -14.37
N LEU A 125 -3.93 -14.94 -14.53
CA LEU A 125 -3.15 -15.75 -13.59
C LEU A 125 -3.19 -15.15 -12.18
N PHE A 126 -2.89 -13.86 -12.06
CA PHE A 126 -2.93 -13.16 -10.77
C PHE A 126 -4.35 -13.08 -10.21
N ALA A 127 -5.35 -12.86 -11.05
CA ALA A 127 -6.76 -12.82 -10.64
C ALA A 127 -7.20 -14.15 -10.06
N ARG A 128 -6.93 -15.27 -10.77
CA ARG A 128 -7.33 -16.62 -10.34
C ARG A 128 -6.67 -17.02 -9.02
N GLU A 129 -5.37 -16.77 -8.88
CA GLU A 129 -4.67 -17.05 -7.62
C GLU A 129 -5.20 -16.18 -6.47
N THR A 130 -5.48 -14.91 -6.74
CA THR A 130 -6.07 -14.00 -5.74
C THR A 130 -7.46 -14.49 -5.34
N LEU A 131 -8.32 -14.83 -6.30
CA LEU A 131 -9.66 -15.33 -6.03
C LEU A 131 -9.63 -16.62 -5.22
N LYS A 132 -8.73 -17.55 -5.56
CA LYS A 132 -8.53 -18.79 -4.82
C LYS A 132 -8.14 -18.52 -3.37
N ARG A 133 -7.17 -17.63 -3.13
CA ARG A 133 -6.76 -17.25 -1.77
C ARG A 133 -7.90 -16.62 -0.98
N GLN A 134 -8.66 -15.71 -1.60
CA GLN A 134 -9.80 -15.06 -0.97
C GLN A 134 -10.93 -16.04 -0.67
N GLY A 135 -11.25 -16.93 -1.61
CA GLY A 135 -12.19 -18.02 -1.40
C GLY A 135 -11.80 -18.90 -0.21
N SER A 136 -10.54 -19.33 -0.12
CA SER A 136 -10.03 -20.10 1.02
C SER A 136 -10.18 -19.35 2.35
N GLN A 137 -9.88 -18.05 2.40
CA GLN A 137 -10.08 -17.23 3.61
C GLN A 137 -11.55 -17.09 4.01
N LEU A 138 -12.46 -17.16 3.04
CA LEU A 138 -13.91 -17.10 3.24
C LEU A 138 -14.55 -18.49 3.42
N ASN A 139 -13.75 -19.56 3.45
CA ASN A 139 -14.23 -20.96 3.43
C ASN A 139 -15.20 -21.26 2.26
N ARG A 140 -14.96 -20.64 1.10
CA ARG A 140 -15.76 -20.78 -0.12
C ARG A 140 -14.88 -21.23 -1.28
N ARG A 141 -15.40 -22.13 -2.10
CA ARG A 141 -14.81 -22.42 -3.42
C ARG A 141 -15.37 -21.42 -4.42
N LEU A 142 -14.53 -20.48 -4.84
CA LEU A 142 -14.89 -19.44 -5.80
C LEU A 142 -14.22 -19.68 -7.15
N GLY A 143 -14.97 -19.47 -8.23
CA GLY A 143 -14.49 -19.44 -9.60
C GLY A 143 -14.91 -18.16 -10.31
N PHE A 144 -14.30 -17.86 -11.45
CA PHE A 144 -14.78 -16.80 -12.34
C PHE A 144 -15.75 -17.38 -13.36
N THR A 145 -16.78 -16.60 -13.69
CA THR A 145 -17.55 -16.81 -14.92
C THR A 145 -16.69 -16.48 -16.14
N ALA A 146 -17.04 -17.01 -17.31
CA ALA A 146 -16.34 -16.68 -18.56
C ALA A 146 -16.35 -15.17 -18.87
N ALA A 147 -17.45 -14.48 -18.53
CA ALA A 147 -17.56 -13.03 -18.68
C ALA A 147 -16.59 -12.28 -17.76
N ALA A 148 -16.43 -12.72 -16.50
CA ALA A 148 -15.48 -12.13 -15.57
C ALA A 148 -14.03 -12.31 -16.05
N GLU A 149 -13.67 -13.49 -16.55
CA GLU A 149 -12.33 -13.71 -17.11
C GLU A 149 -12.06 -12.85 -18.34
N LYS A 150 -13.08 -12.66 -19.20
CA LYS A 150 -12.99 -11.77 -20.36
C LYS A 150 -12.74 -10.34 -19.90
N TYR A 151 -13.51 -9.84 -18.93
CA TYR A 151 -13.32 -8.51 -18.34
C TYR A 151 -11.90 -8.34 -17.79
N VAL A 152 -11.40 -9.31 -17.01
CA VAL A 152 -10.05 -9.25 -16.43
C VAL A 152 -8.95 -9.16 -17.50
N ARG A 153 -9.12 -9.82 -18.65
CA ARG A 153 -8.15 -9.74 -19.77
C ARG A 153 -8.21 -8.41 -20.51
N GLU A 154 -9.41 -7.88 -20.73
CA GLU A 154 -9.62 -6.70 -21.57
C GLU A 154 -9.42 -5.39 -20.81
N HIS A 155 -9.57 -5.40 -19.49
CA HIS A 155 -9.37 -4.21 -18.66
C HIS A 155 -7.89 -3.79 -18.61
N SER A 156 -7.63 -2.48 -18.65
CA SER A 156 -6.28 -1.93 -18.74
C SER A 156 -5.50 -1.95 -17.41
N TRP A 157 -6.21 -2.08 -16.29
CA TRP A 157 -5.67 -2.10 -14.93
C TRP A 157 -4.63 -0.98 -14.69
N PRO A 158 -5.03 0.30 -14.72
CA PRO A 158 -4.12 1.42 -14.52
C PRO A 158 -3.36 1.36 -13.18
N GLY A 159 -3.95 0.82 -12.12
CA GLY A 159 -3.31 0.54 -10.83
C GLY A 159 -2.63 -0.83 -10.75
N ASN A 160 -2.46 -1.49 -11.90
CA ASN A 160 -1.71 -2.72 -12.10
C ASN A 160 -2.21 -3.86 -11.18
N ILE A 161 -1.30 -4.75 -10.74
CA ILE A 161 -1.62 -5.88 -9.85
C ILE A 161 -2.30 -5.41 -8.55
N ARG A 162 -2.03 -4.19 -8.07
CA ARG A 162 -2.61 -3.69 -6.81
C ARG A 162 -4.11 -3.46 -6.95
N GLU A 163 -4.51 -2.80 -8.03
CA GLU A 163 -5.92 -2.59 -8.38
C GLU A 163 -6.63 -3.92 -8.66
N LEU A 164 -6.05 -4.77 -9.52
CA LEU A 164 -6.60 -6.08 -9.85
C LEU A 164 -6.89 -6.90 -8.58
N LYS A 165 -5.90 -7.01 -7.69
CA LYS A 165 -6.06 -7.76 -6.44
C LYS A 165 -7.15 -7.20 -5.57
N ALA A 166 -7.25 -5.88 -5.48
CA ALA A 166 -8.26 -5.21 -4.67
C ALA A 166 -9.67 -5.40 -5.26
N ALA A 167 -9.83 -5.28 -6.57
CA ALA A 167 -11.10 -5.53 -7.27
C ALA A 167 -11.55 -6.98 -7.11
N VAL A 168 -10.66 -7.95 -7.35
CA VAL A 168 -10.96 -9.38 -7.19
C VAL A 168 -11.28 -9.73 -5.72
N ALA A 169 -10.56 -9.16 -4.75
CA ALA A 169 -10.84 -9.40 -3.35
C ALA A 169 -12.21 -8.85 -2.94
N ARG A 170 -12.59 -7.67 -3.42
CA ARG A 170 -13.94 -7.11 -3.19
C ARG A 170 -15.02 -7.96 -3.88
N ALA A 171 -14.80 -8.34 -5.13
CA ALA A 171 -15.72 -9.18 -5.88
C ALA A 171 -15.94 -10.55 -5.21
N ALA A 172 -14.88 -11.17 -4.67
CA ALA A 172 -14.97 -12.43 -3.92
C ALA A 172 -15.91 -12.33 -2.70
N VAL A 173 -15.93 -11.18 -2.04
CA VAL A 173 -16.79 -10.90 -0.89
C VAL A 173 -18.23 -10.64 -1.34
N MET A 174 -18.40 -9.88 -2.41
CA MET A 174 -19.72 -9.46 -2.91
C MET A 174 -20.45 -10.54 -3.69
N ALA A 175 -19.72 -11.48 -4.29
CA ALA A 175 -20.30 -12.54 -5.10
C ALA A 175 -21.32 -13.37 -4.32
N ASN A 176 -22.49 -13.56 -4.91
CA ASN A 176 -23.52 -14.45 -4.39
C ASN A 176 -23.31 -15.85 -5.00
N GLY A 177 -23.00 -16.84 -4.17
CA GLY A 177 -22.80 -18.23 -4.63
C GLY A 177 -21.32 -18.63 -4.81
N SER A 178 -21.01 -19.50 -5.77
CA SER A 178 -19.65 -20.02 -6.00
C SER A 178 -18.93 -19.37 -7.19
N GLU A 179 -19.59 -18.45 -7.89
CA GLU A 179 -19.04 -17.82 -9.09
C GLU A 179 -19.02 -16.30 -8.95
N VAL A 180 -17.94 -15.69 -9.44
CA VAL A 180 -17.76 -14.24 -9.54
C VAL A 180 -18.04 -13.81 -10.98
N GLY A 181 -19.00 -12.91 -11.15
CA GLY A 181 -19.41 -12.32 -12.41
C GLY A 181 -18.58 -11.10 -12.81
N ALA A 182 -18.68 -10.68 -14.08
CA ALA A 182 -18.03 -9.44 -14.54
C ALA A 182 -18.54 -8.21 -13.76
N GLY A 183 -19.86 -8.13 -13.55
CA GLY A 183 -20.49 -7.05 -12.78
C GLY A 183 -20.02 -6.95 -11.32
N ASP A 184 -19.59 -8.06 -10.70
CA ASP A 184 -19.03 -8.05 -9.34
C ASP A 184 -17.64 -7.40 -9.31
N ILE A 185 -16.86 -7.56 -10.39
CA ILE A 185 -15.54 -6.97 -10.54
C ILE A 185 -15.67 -5.50 -10.94
N GLU A 186 -16.51 -5.18 -11.93
CA GLU A 186 -16.80 -3.82 -12.39
C GLU A 186 -17.36 -2.94 -11.26
N SER A 187 -18.35 -3.45 -10.51
CA SER A 187 -18.94 -2.71 -9.38
C SER A 187 -17.99 -2.61 -8.19
N ALA A 188 -17.01 -3.50 -8.10
CA ALA A 188 -15.93 -3.37 -7.14
C ALA A 188 -14.87 -2.37 -7.62
N ASP A 189 -14.78 -2.10 -8.92
CA ASP A 189 -13.77 -1.25 -9.55
C ASP A 189 -14.14 0.24 -9.54
N VAL A 190 -14.88 0.70 -8.51
CA VAL A 190 -15.32 2.10 -8.39
C VAL A 190 -14.14 3.03 -8.12
N GLY A 191 -13.33 3.33 -9.14
CA GLY A 191 -12.44 4.48 -9.28
C GLY A 191 -11.84 5.03 -8.00
N VAL A 192 -11.26 4.18 -7.14
CA VAL A 192 -10.57 4.64 -5.94
C VAL A 192 -9.16 5.03 -6.35
N ALA A 193 -8.98 6.32 -6.63
CA ALA A 193 -7.70 6.98 -6.51
C ALA A 193 -7.03 6.48 -5.21
N ALA A 194 -5.90 5.78 -5.37
CA ALA A 194 -4.96 5.32 -4.35
C ALA A 194 -5.34 5.66 -2.89
N GLY A 195 -6.28 4.91 -2.32
CA GLY A 195 -6.73 5.07 -0.94
C GLY A 195 -7.04 3.68 -0.39
N ALA A 196 -6.08 3.11 0.32
CA ALA A 196 -6.12 1.76 0.82
C ALA A 196 -7.45 1.43 1.55
N PHE A 197 -8.24 0.52 0.98
CA PHE A 197 -9.11 -0.33 1.79
C PHE A 197 -8.19 -1.34 2.50
N HIS A 198 -7.53 -0.88 3.56
CA HIS A 198 -6.84 -1.78 4.46
C HIS A 198 -7.92 -2.51 5.27
N LEU A 199 -8.19 -3.77 4.90
CA LEU A 199 -8.93 -4.67 5.78
C LEU A 199 -8.14 -4.73 7.10
N PRO A 200 -8.74 -4.38 8.25
CA PRO A 200 -8.05 -4.47 9.52
C PRO A 200 -7.68 -5.94 9.79
N THR A 201 -6.39 -6.22 9.91
CA THR A 201 -5.86 -7.56 10.25
C THR A 201 -6.18 -7.94 11.70
N ASP A 202 -6.43 -6.95 12.56
CA ASP A 202 -6.69 -7.12 14.00
C ASP A 202 -8.10 -7.65 14.33
N ALA A 203 -8.90 -7.96 13.31
CA ALA A 203 -10.29 -8.36 13.45
C ALA A 203 -10.55 -9.77 12.90
N THR A 204 -9.71 -10.73 13.23
CA THR A 204 -9.84 -12.14 12.82
C THR A 204 -11.22 -12.74 13.13
N ASP A 205 -11.88 -12.30 14.20
CA ASP A 205 -13.21 -12.76 14.64
C ASP A 205 -14.42 -12.01 14.06
N LEU A 206 -14.19 -10.98 13.23
CA LEU A 206 -15.27 -10.26 12.54
C LEU A 206 -15.53 -10.83 11.16
N ASN A 207 -16.81 -10.94 10.79
CA ASN A 207 -17.19 -11.25 9.41
C ASN A 207 -16.78 -10.10 8.46
N THR A 208 -16.64 -10.41 7.18
CA THR A 208 -16.06 -9.48 6.20
C THR A 208 -16.92 -8.24 5.98
N SER A 209 -18.25 -8.36 6.03
CA SER A 209 -19.17 -7.22 5.98
C SER A 209 -18.92 -6.25 7.13
N SER A 210 -18.71 -6.77 8.34
CA SER A 210 -18.37 -6.00 9.52
C SER A 210 -17.00 -5.33 9.39
N ARG A 211 -16.00 -5.98 8.77
CA ARG A 211 -14.69 -5.36 8.48
C ARG A 211 -14.79 -4.21 7.46
N LEU A 212 -15.57 -4.39 6.40
CA LEU A 212 -15.79 -3.36 5.38
C LEU A 212 -16.54 -2.15 5.95
N ILE A 213 -17.55 -2.40 6.77
CA ILE A 213 -18.31 -1.34 7.46
C ILE A 213 -17.40 -0.57 8.42
N LEU A 214 -16.56 -1.26 9.22
CA LEU A 214 -15.58 -0.59 10.09
C LEU A 214 -14.56 0.23 9.31
N GLY A 215 -14.02 -0.31 8.21
CA GLY A 215 -13.10 0.43 7.35
C GLY A 215 -13.72 1.71 6.77
N ALA A 216 -14.97 1.62 6.31
CA ALA A 216 -15.71 2.77 5.81
C ALA A 216 -16.05 3.79 6.91
N LEU A 217 -16.42 3.33 8.11
CA LEU A 217 -16.67 4.19 9.26
C LEU A 217 -15.39 4.93 9.70
N ARG A 218 -14.23 4.27 9.71
CA ARG A 218 -12.95 4.92 10.04
C ARG A 218 -12.56 6.01 9.04
N GLN A 219 -12.87 5.84 7.76
CA GLN A 219 -12.60 6.86 6.74
C GLN A 219 -13.58 8.03 6.78
N LEU A 220 -14.85 7.78 7.12
CA LEU A 220 -15.90 8.80 7.11
C LEU A 220 -16.06 9.50 8.47
N GLY A 221 -15.47 8.96 9.54
CA GLY A 221 -15.73 9.35 10.91
C GLY A 221 -17.12 8.90 11.36
N GLU A 222 -18.16 9.64 10.94
CA GLU A 222 -19.55 9.35 11.26
C GLU A 222 -20.39 9.17 10.00
N ALA A 223 -21.10 8.05 9.87
CA ALA A 223 -21.98 7.82 8.73
C ALA A 223 -23.33 7.21 9.14
N PRO A 224 -24.45 7.64 8.51
CA PRO A 224 -25.72 6.95 8.64
C PRO A 224 -25.71 5.62 7.85
N PRO A 225 -26.52 4.61 8.24
CA PRO A 225 -26.60 3.33 7.54
C PRO A 225 -26.89 3.45 6.04
N LYS A 226 -27.70 4.44 5.64
CA LYS A 226 -28.03 4.70 4.22
C LYS A 226 -26.80 5.11 3.40
N ALA A 227 -25.88 5.87 3.99
CA ALA A 227 -24.64 6.27 3.33
C ALA A 227 -23.70 5.07 3.16
N LEU A 228 -23.62 4.20 4.18
CA LEU A 228 -22.84 2.96 4.12
C LEU A 228 -23.37 2.00 3.05
N VAL A 229 -24.69 1.82 2.96
CA VAL A 229 -25.34 1.03 1.89
C VAL A 229 -24.97 1.58 0.51
N SER A 230 -25.07 2.89 0.31
CA SER A 230 -24.81 3.52 -0.99
C SER A 230 -23.33 3.46 -1.38
N ARG A 231 -22.43 3.51 -0.40
CA ARG A 231 -20.98 3.56 -0.63
C ARG A 231 -20.32 2.18 -0.68
N LEU A 232 -20.86 1.20 0.05
CA LEU A 232 -20.34 -0.17 0.10
C LEU A 232 -21.10 -1.13 -0.83
N GLY A 233 -22.23 -0.70 -1.42
CA GLY A 233 -23.07 -1.56 -2.27
C GLY A 233 -23.72 -2.72 -1.51
N LEU A 234 -23.68 -2.71 -0.17
CA LEU A 234 -24.21 -3.78 0.68
C LEU A 234 -25.74 -3.63 0.85
N SER A 235 -26.44 -4.76 0.98
CA SER A 235 -27.88 -4.74 1.25
C SER A 235 -28.21 -4.05 2.58
N ARG A 236 -29.37 -3.40 2.67
CA ARG A 236 -29.80 -2.71 3.90
C ARG A 236 -29.85 -3.65 5.11
N THR A 237 -30.26 -4.89 4.90
CA THR A 237 -30.32 -5.92 5.95
C THR A 237 -28.93 -6.32 6.41
N THR A 238 -28.00 -6.54 5.48
CA THR A 238 -26.59 -6.84 5.80
C THR A 238 -25.93 -5.72 6.60
N VAL A 239 -26.10 -4.46 6.16
CA VAL A 239 -25.53 -3.30 6.86
C VAL A 239 -26.12 -3.14 8.25
N SER A 240 -27.44 -3.27 8.40
CA SER A 240 -28.10 -3.15 9.70
C SER A 240 -27.66 -4.25 10.68
N THR A 241 -27.63 -5.51 10.23
CA THR A 241 -27.23 -6.64 11.08
C THR A 241 -25.77 -6.55 11.49
N SER A 242 -24.87 -6.22 10.55
CA SER A 242 -23.44 -6.05 10.85
C SER A 242 -23.18 -4.86 11.77
N LEU A 243 -23.86 -3.72 11.59
CA LEU A 243 -23.73 -2.57 12.50
C LEU A 243 -24.21 -2.89 13.92
N SER A 244 -25.31 -3.65 14.07
CA SER A 244 -25.77 -4.09 15.38
C SER A 244 -24.79 -5.07 16.05
N ASP A 245 -24.19 -5.99 15.30
CA ASP A 245 -23.16 -6.92 15.81
C ASP A 245 -21.87 -6.18 16.18
N LEU A 246 -21.40 -5.26 15.34
CA LEU A 246 -20.23 -4.42 15.60
C LEU A 246 -20.40 -3.54 16.83
N ALA A 247 -21.58 -2.93 17.01
CA ALA A 247 -21.88 -2.11 18.16
C ALA A 247 -21.94 -2.93 19.46
N ARG A 248 -22.50 -4.15 19.39
CA ARG A 248 -22.51 -5.08 20.53
C ARG A 248 -21.12 -5.52 20.96
N ARG A 249 -20.21 -5.68 20.00
CA ARG A 249 -18.81 -6.08 20.22
C ARG A 249 -17.89 -4.90 20.54
N GLY A 250 -18.41 -3.67 20.59
CA GLY A 250 -17.66 -2.48 20.98
C GLY A 250 -16.76 -1.88 19.90
N TYR A 251 -16.91 -2.28 18.64
CA TYR A 251 -16.09 -1.73 17.53
C TYR A 251 -16.67 -0.45 16.91
N CYS A 252 -17.95 -0.15 17.16
CA CYS A 252 -18.57 1.10 16.71
C CYS A 252 -19.64 1.58 17.69
N GLU A 253 -19.80 2.89 17.81
CA GLU A 253 -20.83 3.52 18.62
C GLU A 253 -22.03 3.96 17.77
N CYS A 254 -23.23 3.74 18.31
CA CYS A 254 -24.48 4.21 17.72
C CYS A 254 -24.83 5.59 18.30
N LEU A 255 -24.82 6.62 17.46
CA LEU A 255 -25.11 8.01 17.81
C LEU A 255 -26.52 8.36 17.32
N GLY A 256 -27.43 8.63 18.27
CA GLY A 256 -28.81 9.06 18.00
C GLY A 256 -29.84 7.94 17.83
N ARG A 257 -31.14 8.29 17.80
CA ARG A 257 -32.27 7.35 17.64
C ARG A 257 -33.16 7.72 16.45
N GLY A 258 -33.72 6.72 15.78
CA GLY A 258 -34.69 6.91 14.68
C GLY A 258 -34.04 7.33 13.35
N ARG A 259 -34.61 8.32 12.65
CA ARG A 259 -34.09 8.78 11.35
C ARG A 259 -32.72 9.50 11.44
N ALA A 260 -32.27 9.85 12.65
CA ALA A 260 -31.00 10.52 12.90
C ALA A 260 -29.87 9.56 13.31
N THR A 261 -30.08 8.24 13.27
CA THR A 261 -29.07 7.27 13.68
C THR A 261 -27.83 7.30 12.79
N ARG A 262 -26.67 7.50 13.42
CA ARG A 262 -25.33 7.46 12.82
C ARG A 262 -24.47 6.47 13.56
N TYR A 263 -23.45 5.95 12.90
CA TYR A 263 -22.45 5.09 13.52
C TYR A 263 -21.07 5.72 13.38
N ARG A 264 -20.22 5.51 14.39
CA ARG A 264 -18.82 5.93 14.42
C ARG A 264 -17.95 4.75 14.84
N ALA A 265 -16.82 4.51 14.17
CA ALA A 265 -15.88 3.47 14.61
C ALA A 265 -15.17 3.90 15.91
N VAL A 266 -14.90 2.93 16.78
CA VAL A 266 -14.07 3.08 17.99
C VAL A 266 -12.62 2.72 17.68
#